data_AF-A0A1Q3EV05-F1
#
_entry.id   AF-A0A1Q3EV05-F1
#
_cell.length_a   1.000
_cell.length_b   1.000
_cell.length_c   1.000
_cell.angle_alpha   90.00
_cell.angle_beta   90.00
_cell.angle_gamma   90.00
#
_symmetry.space_group_name_H-M   'P 1'
#
loop_
_entity.id
_entity.type
_entity.pdbx_description
1 polymer ?
#
loop_
_entity_poly.entity_id
_entity_poly.type
_entity_poly.pdbx_seq_one_letter_code
_entity_poly.pdbx_strand_id
1 'polypeptide(L)'
;MTEATANQQSLCKTLGLKPLTKENILYYYIPVQSMVSYAALSVNVMNPSIAIRLLPKRDVTNFLLVHTLLGTTLYFYSRPHMAVVPGQKRAAYSIVGSALFSFGSVLVWAVLRSAIPRNNTAATLLGLSSGVVLAKLTYDYLDSNDKLVVAKKN
;
A
#
# COMPACT_ATOMS: atom_id res chain seq x y z
N MET A 1 16.00 -26.75 20.23
CA MET A 1 15.09 -25.88 19.45
C MET A 1 15.40 -24.38 19.63
N THR A 2 16.63 -24.00 20.02
CA THR A 2 16.99 -22.61 20.43
C THR A 2 17.94 -21.90 19.46
N GLU A 3 18.64 -22.63 18.58
CA GLU A 3 19.64 -22.04 17.68
C GLU A 3 19.05 -21.50 16.36
N ALA A 4 17.97 -22.11 15.85
CA ALA A 4 17.32 -21.67 14.61
C ALA A 4 16.65 -20.29 14.73
N THR A 5 16.06 -19.99 15.90
CA THR A 5 15.41 -18.70 16.18
C THR A 5 16.42 -17.57 16.36
N ALA A 6 17.58 -17.85 16.96
CA ALA A 6 18.67 -16.88 17.11
C ALA A 6 19.28 -16.49 15.75
N ASN A 7 19.43 -17.45 14.84
CA ASN A 7 20.02 -17.20 13.52
C ASN A 7 19.06 -16.41 12.59
N GLN A 8 17.75 -16.63 12.70
CA GLN A 8 16.74 -15.82 12.00
C GLN A 8 16.72 -14.35 12.47
N GLN A 9 16.91 -14.10 13.77
CA GLN A 9 16.94 -12.74 14.32
C GLN A 9 18.17 -11.93 13.85
N SER A 10 19.32 -12.60 13.66
CA SER A 10 20.57 -12.02 13.16
C SER A 10 20.48 -11.57 11.69
N LEU A 11 19.95 -12.45 10.83
CA LEU A 11 19.75 -12.18 9.39
C LEU A 11 18.70 -11.08 9.15
N CYS A 12 17.59 -11.11 9.90
CA CYS A 12 16.58 -10.06 9.84
C CYS A 12 17.12 -8.70 10.28
N LYS A 13 17.96 -8.63 11.32
CA LYS A 13 18.62 -7.38 11.75
C LYS A 13 19.58 -6.83 10.69
N THR A 14 20.31 -7.70 10.01
CA THR A 14 21.27 -7.32 8.96
C THR A 14 20.56 -6.80 7.70
N LEU A 15 19.34 -7.27 7.43
CA LEU A 15 18.51 -6.86 6.29
C LEU A 15 17.47 -5.76 6.65
N GLY A 16 17.42 -5.29 7.90
CA GLY A 16 16.43 -4.32 8.37
C GLY A 16 14.98 -4.84 8.41
N LEU A 17 14.78 -6.16 8.32
CA LEU A 17 13.47 -6.81 8.27
C LEU A 17 12.94 -7.10 9.68
N LYS A 18 11.63 -6.90 9.88
CA LYS A 18 10.97 -7.18 11.16
C LYS A 18 10.85 -8.70 11.38
N PRO A 19 11.03 -9.23 12.61
CA PRO A 19 10.95 -10.68 12.85
C PRO A 19 9.62 -11.27 12.37
N LEU A 20 9.63 -12.51 11.85
CA LEU A 20 8.45 -13.21 11.32
C LEU A 20 7.51 -13.65 12.46
N THR A 21 6.80 -12.70 13.06
CA THR A 21 5.69 -12.94 14.00
C THR A 21 4.35 -12.73 13.29
N LYS A 22 3.26 -13.31 13.81
CA LYS A 22 1.91 -13.16 13.22
C LYS A 22 1.51 -11.69 13.04
N GLU A 23 1.83 -10.85 14.02
CA GLU A 23 1.59 -9.40 13.95
C GLU A 23 2.44 -8.72 12.87
N ASN A 24 3.71 -9.08 12.71
CA ASN A 24 4.56 -8.47 11.70
C ASN A 24 4.17 -8.95 10.29
N ILE A 25 3.71 -10.20 10.15
CA ILE A 25 3.16 -10.69 8.89
C ILE A 25 1.94 -9.84 8.51
N LEU A 26 0.98 -9.67 9.43
CA LEU A 26 -0.21 -8.87 9.16
C LEU A 26 0.10 -7.39 8.94
N TYR A 27 0.84 -6.75 9.84
CA TYR A 27 0.93 -5.28 9.87
C TYR A 27 2.19 -4.70 9.25
N TYR A 28 3.12 -5.54 8.77
CA TYR A 28 4.34 -5.09 8.09
C TYR A 28 4.48 -5.73 6.71
N TYR A 29 4.48 -7.07 6.61
CA TYR A 29 4.72 -7.74 5.33
C TYR A 29 3.55 -7.62 4.34
N ILE A 30 2.30 -7.76 4.80
CA ILE A 30 1.12 -7.59 3.93
C ILE A 30 1.01 -6.14 3.39
N PRO A 31 1.15 -5.08 4.21
CA PRO A 31 1.23 -3.71 3.73
C PRO A 31 2.36 -3.49 2.71
N VAL A 32 3.55 -4.02 2.95
CA VAL A 32 4.67 -3.92 2.00
C VAL A 32 4.33 -4.62 0.68
N GLN A 33 3.77 -5.83 0.73
CA GLN A 33 3.31 -6.54 -0.47
C GLN A 33 2.21 -5.75 -1.20
N SER A 34 1.34 -5.05 -0.48
CA SER A 34 0.30 -4.22 -1.08
C SER A 34 0.85 -3.02 -1.83
N MET A 35 2.00 -2.46 -1.39
CA MET A 35 2.69 -1.41 -2.13
C MET A 35 3.24 -1.91 -3.47
N VAL A 36 3.70 -3.17 -3.52
CA VAL A 36 4.10 -3.80 -4.78
C VAL A 36 2.91 -3.98 -5.71
N SER A 37 1.77 -4.44 -5.18
CA SER A 37 0.51 -4.54 -5.95
C SER A 37 0.02 -3.17 -6.43
N TYR A 38 0.15 -2.13 -5.60
CA TYR A 38 -0.20 -0.76 -5.95
C TYR A 38 0.68 -0.20 -7.06
N ALA A 39 1.99 -0.44 -7.02
CA ALA A 39 2.90 -0.06 -8.09
C ALA A 39 2.55 -0.78 -9.41
N ALA A 40 2.29 -2.09 -9.34
CA ALA A 40 1.86 -2.86 -10.50
C ALA A 40 0.50 -2.38 -11.05
N LEU A 41 -0.40 -1.93 -10.17
CA LEU A 41 -1.70 -1.36 -10.55
C LEU A 41 -1.52 -0.04 -11.30
N SER A 42 -0.58 0.82 -10.86
CA SER A 42 -0.26 2.08 -11.54
C SER A 42 0.21 1.84 -12.98
N VAL A 43 1.06 0.82 -13.18
CA VAL A 43 1.57 0.43 -14.50
C VAL A 43 0.45 -0.15 -15.36
N ASN A 44 -0.43 -0.96 -14.79
CA ASN A 44 -1.58 -1.55 -15.49
C ASN A 44 -2.56 -0.47 -15.99
N VAL A 45 -2.90 0.50 -15.14
CA VAL A 45 -3.80 1.62 -15.51
C VAL A 45 -3.17 2.54 -16.56
N MET A 46 -1.87 2.81 -16.46
CA MET A 46 -1.15 3.68 -17.42
C MET A 46 -0.84 3.01 -18.75
N ASN A 47 -0.57 1.71 -18.73
CA ASN A 47 -0.17 0.94 -19.89
C ASN A 47 -0.87 -0.43 -19.90
N PRO A 48 -2.10 -0.49 -20.43
CA PRO A 48 -2.89 -1.73 -20.44
C PRO A 48 -2.24 -2.83 -21.31
N SER A 49 -1.35 -2.48 -22.23
CA SER A 49 -0.64 -3.44 -23.09
C SER A 49 0.30 -4.37 -22.30
N ILE A 50 0.81 -3.93 -21.15
CA ILE A 50 1.64 -4.78 -20.27
C ILE A 50 0.79 -5.85 -19.59
N ALA A 51 -0.40 -5.48 -19.10
CA ALA A 51 -1.31 -6.40 -18.43
C ALA A 51 -1.76 -7.54 -19.34
N ILE A 52 -2.10 -7.20 -20.59
CA ILE A 52 -2.54 -8.16 -21.62
C ILE A 52 -1.41 -9.13 -21.99
N ARG A 53 -0.15 -8.65 -22.03
CA ARG A 53 1.02 -9.49 -22.36
C ARG A 53 1.44 -10.42 -21.23
N LEU A 54 1.29 -9.99 -19.98
CA LEU A 54 1.77 -10.79 -18.84
C LEU A 54 0.81 -11.95 -18.51
N LEU A 55 -0.51 -11.72 -18.54
CA LEU A 55 -1.52 -12.72 -18.13
C LEU A 55 -2.85 -12.51 -18.89
N PRO A 56 -3.00 -13.01 -20.13
CA PRO A 56 -4.13 -12.71 -21.02
C PRO A 56 -5.51 -13.27 -20.61
N LYS A 57 -5.62 -14.00 -19.49
CA LYS A 57 -6.84 -14.75 -19.10
C LYS A 57 -7.37 -14.50 -17.68
N ARG A 58 -6.80 -13.56 -16.91
CA ARG A 58 -7.26 -13.26 -15.53
C ARG A 58 -7.54 -11.78 -15.35
N ASP A 59 -8.52 -11.45 -14.49
CA ASP A 59 -8.78 -10.09 -13.99
C ASP A 59 -7.66 -9.62 -13.04
N VAL A 60 -6.47 -9.45 -13.59
CA VAL A 60 -5.25 -9.03 -12.88
C VAL A 60 -5.51 -7.73 -12.12
N THR A 61 -6.18 -6.77 -12.76
CA THR A 61 -6.48 -5.45 -12.16
C THR A 61 -7.36 -5.58 -10.92
N ASN A 62 -8.41 -6.41 -10.95
CA ASN A 62 -9.28 -6.61 -9.79
C ASN A 62 -8.53 -7.32 -8.65
N PHE A 63 -7.67 -8.29 -8.98
CA PHE A 63 -6.84 -8.95 -7.98
C PHE A 63 -5.84 -7.98 -7.32
N LEU A 64 -5.17 -7.14 -8.12
CA LEU A 64 -4.24 -6.12 -7.64
C LEU A 64 -4.96 -5.07 -6.78
N LEU A 65 -6.16 -4.66 -7.19
CA LEU A 65 -7.01 -3.74 -6.43
C LEU A 65 -7.41 -4.33 -5.08
N VAL A 66 -7.92 -5.57 -5.06
CA VAL A 66 -8.32 -6.24 -3.81
C VAL A 66 -7.12 -6.38 -2.88
N HIS A 67 -5.96 -6.80 -3.39
CA HIS A 67 -4.76 -6.94 -2.58
C HIS A 67 -4.26 -5.59 -2.04
N THR A 68 -4.32 -4.55 -2.86
CA THR A 68 -4.01 -3.17 -2.44
C THR A 68 -4.98 -2.71 -1.35
N LEU A 69 -6.28 -2.92 -1.52
CA LEU A 69 -7.31 -2.56 -0.55
C LEU A 69 -7.08 -3.28 0.78
N LEU A 70 -6.85 -4.60 0.75
CA LEU A 70 -6.63 -5.37 1.96
C LEU A 70 -5.38 -4.90 2.72
N GLY A 71 -4.24 -4.74 2.05
CA GLY A 71 -3.01 -4.35 2.73
C GLY A 71 -3.01 -2.90 3.21
N THR A 72 -3.59 -1.97 2.43
CA THR A 72 -3.75 -0.57 2.88
C THR A 72 -4.79 -0.44 3.99
N THR A 73 -5.88 -1.21 3.97
CA THR A 73 -6.84 -1.27 5.09
C THR A 73 -6.13 -1.73 6.36
N LEU A 74 -5.31 -2.78 6.25
CA LEU A 74 -4.60 -3.33 7.39
C LEU A 74 -3.53 -2.36 7.92
N TYR A 75 -2.88 -1.62 7.01
CA TYR A 75 -1.96 -0.54 7.33
C TYR A 75 -2.65 0.61 8.08
N PHE A 76 -3.76 1.14 7.55
CA PHE A 76 -4.55 2.19 8.20
C PHE A 76 -5.04 1.72 9.57
N TYR A 77 -5.55 0.49 9.66
CA TYR A 77 -6.01 -0.09 10.91
C TYR A 77 -4.90 -0.12 11.95
N SER A 78 -3.67 -0.44 11.57
CA SER A 78 -2.53 -0.54 12.49
C SER A 78 -2.01 0.81 13.02
N ARG A 79 -2.45 1.96 12.48
CA ARG A 79 -1.90 3.26 12.87
C ARG A 79 -2.26 3.65 14.31
N PRO A 80 -1.33 4.28 15.06
CA PRO A 80 -1.55 4.75 16.42
C PRO A 80 -2.81 5.61 16.63
N HIS A 81 -3.10 6.56 15.74
CA HIS A 81 -4.28 7.43 15.83
C HIS A 81 -5.59 6.68 15.67
N MET A 82 -5.56 5.48 15.09
CA MET A 82 -6.73 4.62 14.93
C MET A 82 -6.95 3.74 16.17
N ALA A 83 -5.96 3.60 17.05
CA ALA A 83 -6.07 2.78 18.26
C ALA A 83 -7.02 3.36 19.32
N VAL A 84 -7.28 4.67 19.29
CA VAL A 84 -8.22 5.34 20.22
C VAL A 84 -9.69 5.18 19.80
N VAL A 85 -9.93 4.67 18.59
CA VAL A 85 -11.28 4.51 18.03
C VAL A 85 -11.84 3.12 18.37
N PRO A 86 -13.14 3.00 18.72
CA PRO A 86 -13.78 1.69 18.95
C PRO A 86 -13.61 0.74 17.75
N GLY A 87 -13.38 -0.56 18.01
CA GLY A 87 -12.92 -1.53 17.00
C GLY A 87 -13.75 -1.60 15.70
N GLN A 88 -15.08 -1.53 15.80
CA GLN A 88 -15.97 -1.53 14.61
C GLN A 88 -15.79 -0.27 13.77
N LYS A 89 -15.76 0.91 14.42
CA LYS A 89 -15.53 2.19 13.73
C LYS A 89 -14.11 2.27 13.17
N ARG A 90 -13.13 1.73 13.89
CA ARG A 90 -11.73 1.62 13.45
C ARG A 90 -11.63 0.83 12.14
N ALA A 91 -12.29 -0.33 12.06
CA ALA A 91 -12.34 -1.12 10.84
C ALA A 91 -13.03 -0.37 9.70
N ALA A 92 -14.21 0.21 9.95
CA ALA A 92 -14.94 0.98 8.94
C ALA A 92 -14.12 2.16 8.38
N TYR A 93 -13.50 2.97 9.24
CA TYR A 93 -12.67 4.09 8.81
C TYR A 93 -11.42 3.63 8.04
N SER A 94 -10.82 2.51 8.43
CA SER A 94 -9.66 1.94 7.71
C SER A 94 -10.04 1.46 6.32
N ILE A 95 -11.19 0.80 6.18
CA ILE A 95 -11.73 0.34 4.89
C ILE A 95 -12.04 1.54 3.99
N VAL A 96 -12.71 2.56 4.52
CA VAL A 96 -13.04 3.77 3.77
C VAL A 96 -11.77 4.51 3.35
N GLY A 97 -10.81 4.70 4.26
CA GLY A 97 -9.53 5.36 3.96
C GLY A 97 -8.73 4.61 2.89
N SER A 98 -8.68 3.29 2.97
CA SER A 98 -8.08 2.42 1.97
C SER A 98 -8.76 2.52 0.60
N ALA A 99 -10.09 2.54 0.58
CA ALA A 99 -10.87 2.71 -0.64
C ALA A 99 -10.62 4.07 -1.28
N LEU A 100 -10.65 5.15 -0.50
CA LEU A 100 -10.34 6.50 -0.98
C LEU A 100 -8.93 6.60 -1.57
N PHE A 101 -7.93 6.03 -0.88
CA PHE A 101 -6.56 5.99 -1.39
C PHE A 101 -6.47 5.21 -2.71
N SER A 102 -7.01 4.00 -2.75
CA SER A 102 -6.86 3.08 -3.89
C SER A 102 -7.63 3.59 -5.11
N PHE A 103 -8.91 3.90 -4.96
CA PHE A 103 -9.74 4.40 -6.06
C PHE A 103 -9.36 5.83 -6.45
N GLY A 104 -8.98 6.68 -5.49
CA GLY A 104 -8.48 8.03 -5.78
C GLY A 104 -7.22 8.00 -6.63
N SER A 105 -6.30 7.08 -6.35
CA SER A 105 -5.10 6.87 -7.16
C SER A 105 -5.44 6.44 -8.59
N VAL A 106 -6.36 5.48 -8.75
CA VAL A 106 -6.82 5.03 -10.08
C VAL A 106 -7.46 6.18 -10.86
N LEU A 107 -8.23 7.06 -10.19
CA LEU A 107 -8.84 8.22 -10.84
C LEU A 107 -7.79 9.24 -11.29
N VAL A 108 -6.80 9.56 -10.45
CA VAL A 108 -5.65 10.40 -10.83
C VAL A 108 -4.93 9.81 -12.04
N TRP A 109 -4.72 8.50 -12.02
CA TRP A 109 -4.06 7.80 -13.12
C TRP A 109 -4.87 7.81 -14.42
N ALA A 110 -6.19 7.65 -14.35
CA ALA A 110 -7.07 7.74 -15.49
C ALA A 110 -7.02 9.15 -16.14
N VAL A 111 -6.99 10.21 -15.32
CA VAL A 111 -6.86 11.59 -15.79
C VAL A 111 -5.48 11.86 -16.39
N LEU A 112 -4.41 11.41 -15.74
CA LEU A 112 -3.06 11.53 -16.30
C LEU A 112 -2.95 10.80 -17.64
N ARG A 113 -3.53 9.59 -17.74
CA ARG A 113 -3.50 8.82 -18.97
C ARG A 113 -4.25 9.50 -20.11
N SER A 114 -5.36 10.18 -19.84
CA SER A 114 -6.08 10.94 -20.88
C SER A 114 -5.35 12.20 -21.33
N ALA A 115 -4.50 12.78 -20.48
CA ALA A 115 -3.70 13.96 -20.79
C ALA A 115 -2.37 13.67 -21.53
N ILE A 116 -1.81 12.47 -21.39
CA ILE A 116 -0.49 12.12 -21.94
C ILE A 116 -0.63 11.64 -23.40
N PRO A 117 0.13 12.22 -24.36
CA PRO A 117 0.18 11.74 -25.76
C PRO A 117 0.72 10.31 -25.82
N ARG A 118 0.57 9.63 -26.98
CA ARG A 118 0.67 8.16 -27.23
C ARG A 118 2.02 7.45 -26.88
N ASN A 119 2.81 7.96 -25.95
CA ASN A 119 4.03 7.38 -25.41
C ASN A 119 3.74 6.57 -24.14
N ASN A 120 3.79 5.24 -24.26
CA ASN A 120 3.50 4.32 -23.16
C ASN A 120 4.58 4.32 -22.07
N THR A 121 5.84 4.61 -22.41
CA THR A 121 6.95 4.64 -21.43
C THR A 121 6.82 5.85 -20.50
N ALA A 122 6.51 7.02 -21.07
CA ALA A 122 6.24 8.23 -20.29
C ALA A 122 5.03 8.04 -19.37
N ALA A 123 3.97 7.39 -19.85
CA ALA A 123 2.80 7.07 -19.04
C ALA A 123 3.14 6.14 -17.86
N THR A 124 3.94 5.08 -18.06
CA THR A 124 4.35 4.20 -16.95
C THR A 124 5.23 4.91 -15.93
N LEU A 125 6.16 5.75 -16.37
CA LEU A 125 7.03 6.50 -15.46
C LEU A 125 6.21 7.50 -14.63
N LEU A 126 5.24 8.17 -15.26
CA LEU A 126 4.32 9.08 -14.58
C LEU A 126 3.37 8.34 -13.63
N GLY A 127 2.91 7.14 -13.97
CA GLY A 127 2.12 6.30 -13.05
C GLY A 127 2.89 5.93 -11.80
N LEU A 128 4.13 5.46 -11.97
CA LEU A 128 5.00 5.08 -10.85
C LEU A 128 5.36 6.31 -10.00
N SER A 129 5.76 7.42 -10.63
CA SER A 129 6.15 8.62 -9.89
C SER A 129 4.97 9.22 -9.13
N SER A 130 3.81 9.38 -9.78
CA SER A 130 2.58 9.85 -9.12
C SER A 130 2.12 8.89 -8.02
N GLY A 131 2.22 7.58 -8.22
CA GLY A 131 1.92 6.58 -7.19
C GLY A 131 2.81 6.72 -5.96
N VAL A 132 4.12 6.91 -6.14
CA VAL A 132 5.05 7.16 -5.03
C VAL A 132 4.70 8.46 -4.29
N VAL A 133 4.39 9.53 -5.02
CA VAL A 133 3.98 10.81 -4.43
C VAL A 133 2.70 10.67 -3.62
N LEU A 134 1.66 10.02 -4.16
CA LEU A 134 0.39 9.79 -3.46
C LEU A 134 0.58 8.95 -2.19
N ALA A 135 1.39 7.89 -2.27
CA ALA A 135 1.70 7.05 -1.13
C ALA A 135 2.46 7.83 -0.05
N LYS A 136 3.43 8.66 -0.44
CA LYS A 136 4.22 9.49 0.47
C LYS A 136 3.37 10.56 1.15
N LEU A 137 2.51 11.26 0.41
CA LEU A 137 1.58 12.24 0.98
C LEU A 137 0.59 11.59 1.94
N THR A 138 0.09 10.40 1.60
CA THR A 138 -0.79 9.62 2.48
C THR A 138 -0.06 9.20 3.75
N TYR A 139 1.19 8.75 3.63
CA TYR A 139 2.03 8.43 4.78
C TYR A 139 2.22 9.64 5.69
N ASP A 140 2.63 10.79 5.14
CA ASP A 140 2.88 12.02 5.89
C ASP A 140 1.61 12.52 6.60
N TYR A 141 0.46 12.41 5.95
CA TYR A 141 -0.84 12.73 6.53
C TYR A 141 -1.15 11.84 7.75
N LEU A 142 -1.01 10.52 7.59
CA LEU A 142 -1.23 9.57 8.69
C LEU A 142 -0.23 9.76 9.84
N ASP A 143 1.03 10.07 9.52
CA ASP A 143 2.09 10.32 10.49
C ASP A 143 1.86 11.60 11.28
N SER A 144 1.39 12.65 10.61
CA SER A 144 0.98 13.89 11.27
C SER A 144 -0.15 13.64 12.26
N ASN A 145 -1.17 12.86 11.88
CA ASN A 145 -2.25 12.47 12.79
C ASN A 145 -1.78 11.64 13.98
N ASP A 146 -0.82 10.74 13.78
CA ASP A 146 -0.25 9.95 14.87
C ASP A 146 0.48 10.83 15.89
N LYS A 147 1.23 11.83 15.42
CA LYS A 147 1.92 12.79 16.30
C LYS A 147 0.94 13.56 17.18
N LEU A 148 -0.24 13.92 16.67
CA LEU A 148 -1.27 14.61 17.46
C LEU A 148 -1.80 13.77 18.62
N VAL A 149 -1.93 12.45 18.40
CA VAL A 149 -2.39 11.53 19.46
C VAL A 149 -1.31 11.32 20.52
N VAL A 150 -0.03 11.26 20.12
CA VAL A 150 1.09 11.19 21.06
C VAL A 150 1.20 12.48 21.89
N ALA A 151 1.05 13.64 21.26
CA ALA A 151 1.12 14.93 21.94
C ALA A 151 0.02 15.10 23.00
N LYS A 152 -1.19 14.59 22.76
CA LYS A 152 -2.32 14.65 23.72
C LYS A 152 -2.12 13.76 24.96
N LYS A 153 -1.18 12.81 24.90
CA LYS A 153 -0.90 11.89 26.01
C LYS A 153 0.14 12.45 27.00
N ASN A 154 0.85 13.51 26.62
CA ASN A 154 1.79 14.26 27.46
C ASN A 154 1.13 15.52 28.03
#